data_AF-A0A354PI01-F1
#
_entry.id   AF-A0A354PI01-F1
#
_cell.length_a   1.000
_cell.length_b   1.000
_cell.length_c   1.000
_cell.angle_alpha   90.00
_cell.angle_beta   90.00
_cell.angle_gamma   90.00
#
_symmetry.space_group_name_H-M   'P 1'
#
loop_
_entity.id
_entity.type
_entity.pdbx_description
1 polymer ?
#
loop_
_entity_poly.entity_id
_entity_poly.type
_entity_poly.pdbx_seq_one_letter_code
_entity_poly.pdbx_strand_id
1 'polypeptide(L)'
;MNRSVDFQQSWVLAGVARCDITPPVGIYHRMWGAATHDVSTGVHRPLTATVLALASRSDTAFQSPTFAVALDHCLLWTAEMRTLVDRIAQLSGVAAESIVIYFSHTHGAGLMGMERKDLPGGEMIPPYLDDLAIKIADRIRQSIQSSVPATINYGVGSCALATNRDYWDTEKPGFVCGFNPDGTADDTVIVGRVSDDAGKIMATIVNYACHPTTLAWDNTQISPDYIGAMREVVEQATSAPCFFIQGASGDIGPREGFVGDLAVADRNGRQLGYAALSAIEGLPPAKMRFVYAGPVVSGATIGTWHYETI
;
A
#
# COMPACT_ATOMS: atom_id res chain seq x y z
N MET A 1 36.95 14.24 14.87
CA MET A 1 35.91 13.20 14.72
C MET A 1 35.95 12.73 13.28
N ASN A 2 35.89 11.41 13.04
CA ASN A 2 35.72 10.90 11.68
C ASN A 2 34.37 11.39 11.12
N ARG A 3 34.33 11.69 9.82
CA ARG A 3 33.10 12.14 9.16
C ARG A 3 32.07 11.00 9.16
N SER A 4 30.84 11.30 9.52
CA SER A 4 29.72 10.35 9.50
C SER A 4 28.58 10.85 8.62
N VAL A 5 27.79 9.92 8.09
CA VAL A 5 26.52 10.15 7.41
C VAL A 5 25.43 9.44 8.21
N ASP A 6 24.48 10.22 8.73
CA ASP A 6 23.27 9.70 9.35
C ASP A 6 22.18 9.52 8.30
N PHE A 7 21.43 8.42 8.40
CA PHE A 7 20.30 8.13 7.53
C PHE A 7 19.00 8.40 8.28
N GLN A 8 17.98 8.85 7.53
CA GLN A 8 16.66 9.06 8.09
C GLN A 8 16.10 7.72 8.60
N GLN A 9 15.78 7.69 9.88
CA GLN A 9 15.20 6.53 10.54
C GLN A 9 14.37 6.94 11.76
N SER A 10 13.45 6.08 12.16
CA SER A 10 12.64 6.27 13.35
C SER A 10 12.73 5.03 14.25
N TRP A 11 12.73 5.25 15.56
CA TRP A 11 12.71 4.17 16.55
C TRP A 11 11.37 4.20 17.27
N VAL A 12 10.65 3.09 17.16
CA VAL A 12 9.25 2.98 17.58
C VAL A 12 9.01 1.64 18.27
N LEU A 13 7.85 1.48 18.88
CA LEU A 13 7.25 0.16 19.02
C LEU A 13 6.40 -0.08 17.78
N ALA A 14 6.60 -1.22 17.12
CA ALA A 14 5.85 -1.60 15.93
C ALA A 14 5.30 -3.01 16.06
N GLY A 15 4.07 -3.21 15.59
CA GLY A 15 3.45 -4.52 15.44
C GLY A 15 2.72 -4.60 14.11
N VAL A 16 2.71 -5.80 13.50
CA VAL A 16 2.18 -5.99 12.14
C VAL A 16 1.26 -7.20 12.13
N ALA A 17 0.07 -7.04 11.56
CA ALA A 17 -0.85 -8.15 11.36
C ALA A 17 -1.63 -7.98 10.06
N ARG A 18 -1.88 -9.08 9.34
CA ARG A 18 -2.63 -9.07 8.08
C ARG A 18 -3.75 -10.10 8.09
N CYS A 19 -4.84 -9.80 7.40
CA CYS A 19 -5.89 -10.76 7.06
C CYS A 19 -6.31 -10.65 5.59
N ASP A 20 -6.94 -11.72 5.11
CA ASP A 20 -7.69 -11.75 3.85
C ASP A 20 -9.07 -11.11 4.07
N ILE A 21 -9.42 -10.21 3.16
CA ILE A 21 -10.69 -9.49 3.14
C ILE A 21 -11.41 -9.62 1.80
N THR A 22 -11.08 -10.64 1.02
CA THR A 22 -11.66 -10.88 -0.31
C THR A 22 -13.18 -11.04 -0.17
N PRO A 23 -13.98 -10.19 -0.83
CA PRO A 23 -15.43 -10.38 -0.88
C PRO A 23 -15.81 -11.72 -1.53
N PRO A 24 -17.00 -12.25 -1.26
CA PRO A 24 -17.50 -13.41 -1.98
C PRO A 24 -17.67 -13.13 -3.48
N VAL A 25 -17.39 -14.13 -4.31
CA VAL A 25 -17.74 -14.08 -5.74
C VAL A 25 -19.25 -13.93 -5.88
N GLY A 26 -19.70 -13.07 -6.78
CA GLY A 26 -21.10 -12.72 -6.97
C GLY A 26 -21.53 -11.45 -6.23
N ILE A 27 -20.67 -10.85 -5.38
CA ILE A 27 -20.93 -9.51 -4.83
C ILE A 27 -21.02 -8.47 -5.94
N TYR A 28 -21.79 -7.42 -5.70
CA TYR A 28 -21.80 -6.24 -6.56
C TYR A 28 -20.37 -5.69 -6.76
N HIS A 29 -19.96 -5.58 -8.01
CA HIS A 29 -18.59 -5.30 -8.43
C HIS A 29 -18.47 -4.08 -9.36
N ARG A 30 -19.55 -3.66 -10.04
CA ARG A 30 -19.49 -2.55 -11.00
C ARG A 30 -18.93 -1.26 -10.40
N MET A 31 -17.73 -0.89 -10.80
CA MET A 31 -17.10 0.39 -10.45
C MET A 31 -17.17 1.42 -11.58
N TRP A 32 -17.05 0.95 -12.82
CA TRP A 32 -17.00 1.79 -14.01
C TRP A 32 -18.38 1.99 -14.61
N GLY A 33 -18.70 3.23 -14.99
CA GLY A 33 -19.96 3.53 -15.70
C GLY A 33 -20.09 2.82 -17.06
N ALA A 34 -18.96 2.49 -17.69
CA ALA A 34 -18.91 1.74 -18.94
C ALA A 34 -19.04 0.21 -18.76
N ALA A 35 -19.02 -0.30 -17.53
CA ALA A 35 -19.11 -1.74 -17.30
C ALA A 35 -20.51 -2.28 -17.60
N THR A 36 -20.55 -3.44 -18.23
CA THR A 36 -21.80 -4.09 -18.67
C THR A 36 -22.24 -5.24 -17.75
N HIS A 37 -21.43 -5.57 -16.74
CA HIS A 37 -21.74 -6.51 -15.65
C HIS A 37 -22.02 -5.78 -14.35
N ASP A 38 -22.77 -6.40 -13.44
CA ASP A 38 -23.02 -5.88 -12.09
C ASP A 38 -22.18 -6.60 -11.03
N VAL A 39 -22.03 -7.92 -11.14
CA VAL A 39 -21.42 -8.79 -10.12
C VAL A 39 -20.05 -9.30 -10.52
N SER A 40 -19.23 -9.67 -9.53
CA SER A 40 -17.96 -10.36 -9.77
C SER A 40 -18.18 -11.80 -10.22
N THR A 41 -17.33 -12.29 -11.13
CA THR A 41 -17.37 -13.67 -11.65
C THR A 41 -16.28 -14.57 -11.07
N GLY A 42 -15.34 -14.00 -10.34
CA GLY A 42 -14.21 -14.72 -9.78
C GLY A 42 -13.25 -13.80 -9.04
N VAL A 43 -12.13 -14.38 -8.64
CA VAL A 43 -11.05 -13.68 -7.93
C VAL A 43 -9.78 -13.82 -8.76
N HIS A 44 -9.20 -12.68 -9.14
CA HIS A 44 -7.88 -12.62 -9.76
C HIS A 44 -6.80 -12.82 -8.71
N ARG A 45 -6.83 -12.00 -7.65
CA ARG A 45 -5.96 -12.09 -6.48
C ARG A 45 -6.73 -11.70 -5.22
N PRO A 46 -6.35 -12.24 -4.05
CA PRO A 46 -6.99 -11.90 -2.80
C PRO A 46 -6.81 -10.42 -2.46
N LEU A 47 -7.82 -9.85 -1.80
CA LEU A 47 -7.74 -8.52 -1.19
C LEU A 47 -7.26 -8.68 0.25
N THR A 48 -6.43 -7.75 0.73
CA THR A 48 -5.87 -7.81 2.08
C THR A 48 -6.15 -6.54 2.88
N ALA A 49 -6.23 -6.72 4.20
CA ALA A 49 -6.10 -5.64 5.17
C ALA A 49 -4.84 -5.88 5.99
N THR A 50 -3.92 -4.90 6.00
CA THR A 50 -2.67 -4.95 6.77
C THR A 50 -2.69 -3.84 7.80
N VAL A 51 -2.55 -4.20 9.08
CA VAL A 51 -2.45 -3.26 10.19
C VAL A 51 -0.99 -3.12 10.59
N LEU A 52 -0.49 -1.89 10.59
CA LEU A 52 0.77 -1.47 11.20
C LEU A 52 0.44 -0.64 12.44
N ALA A 53 0.62 -1.23 13.62
CA ALA A 53 0.53 -0.52 14.89
C ALA A 53 1.85 0.17 15.18
N LEU A 54 1.82 1.46 15.49
CA LEU A 54 2.97 2.28 15.81
C LEU A 54 2.73 3.01 17.12
N ALA A 55 3.73 3.00 18.00
CA ALA A 55 3.73 3.84 19.20
C ALA A 55 5.14 4.41 19.43
N SER A 56 5.23 5.47 20.23
CA SER A 56 6.53 5.95 20.72
C SER A 56 7.30 4.79 21.35
N ARG A 57 8.62 4.74 21.15
CA ARG A 57 9.45 3.71 21.80
C ARG A 57 9.33 3.70 23.33
N SER A 58 9.00 4.85 23.92
CA SER A 58 8.79 4.99 25.37
C SER A 58 7.37 4.58 25.83
N ASP A 59 6.42 4.41 24.91
CA ASP A 59 5.03 4.07 25.22
C ASP A 59 4.84 2.54 25.22
N THR A 60 5.52 1.86 26.15
CA THR A 60 5.47 0.40 26.28
C THR A 60 4.09 -0.12 26.67
N ALA A 61 3.19 0.75 27.12
CA ALA A 61 1.81 0.43 27.45
C ALA A 61 0.84 0.66 26.28
N PHE A 62 1.31 1.14 25.11
CA PHE A 62 0.47 1.48 23.95
C PHE A 62 -0.70 2.41 24.33
N GLN A 63 -0.42 3.45 25.11
CA GLN A 63 -1.41 4.44 25.57
C GLN A 63 -1.78 5.47 24.50
N SER A 64 -0.89 5.77 23.56
CA SER A 64 -1.13 6.71 22.46
C SER A 64 -0.62 6.16 21.12
N PRO A 65 -1.16 5.01 20.66
CA PRO A 65 -0.74 4.39 19.42
C PRO A 65 -1.39 5.05 18.19
N THR A 66 -0.84 4.74 17.02
CA THR A 66 -1.49 4.92 15.72
C THR A 66 -1.59 3.58 15.03
N PHE A 67 -2.77 3.25 14.51
CA PHE A 67 -3.04 2.06 13.71
C PHE A 67 -3.23 2.46 12.26
N ALA A 68 -2.17 2.32 11.46
CA ALA A 68 -2.27 2.48 10.03
C ALA A 68 -2.83 1.18 9.41
N VAL A 69 -3.93 1.27 8.67
CA VAL A 69 -4.63 0.13 8.07
C VAL A 69 -4.60 0.28 6.55
N ALA A 70 -3.72 -0.46 5.87
CA ALA A 70 -3.73 -0.56 4.41
C ALA A 70 -4.83 -1.53 4.00
N LEU A 71 -5.77 -1.06 3.19
CA LEU A 71 -7.01 -1.75 2.85
C LEU A 71 -7.17 -1.81 1.33
N ASP A 72 -7.25 -3.01 0.77
CA ASP A 72 -7.49 -3.19 -0.66
C ASP A 72 -8.97 -2.94 -1.00
N HIS A 73 -9.31 -1.67 -1.21
CA HIS A 73 -10.60 -1.17 -1.70
C HIS A 73 -10.37 0.15 -2.44
N CYS A 74 -11.36 0.60 -3.21
CA CYS A 74 -11.30 1.91 -3.84
C CYS A 74 -11.52 3.02 -2.81
N LEU A 75 -12.71 3.06 -2.24
CA LEU A 75 -13.17 4.06 -1.28
C LEU A 75 -14.37 3.50 -0.51
N LEU A 76 -14.74 4.20 0.56
CA LEU A 76 -16.06 4.11 1.19
C LEU A 76 -16.64 5.52 1.28
N TRP A 77 -17.96 5.65 1.14
CA TRP A 77 -18.59 6.94 1.40
C TRP A 77 -18.54 7.29 2.88
N THR A 78 -18.82 8.56 3.19
CA THR A 78 -18.68 9.10 4.55
C THR A 78 -19.43 8.27 5.61
N ALA A 79 -20.63 7.80 5.30
CA ALA A 79 -21.44 7.03 6.23
C ALA A 79 -20.82 5.65 6.51
N GLU A 80 -20.50 4.89 5.47
CA GLU A 80 -19.87 3.57 5.55
C GLU A 80 -18.50 3.65 6.22
N MET A 81 -17.70 4.65 5.87
CA MET A 81 -16.38 4.88 6.49
C MET A 81 -16.50 5.16 7.98
N ARG A 82 -17.44 6.03 8.39
CA ARG A 82 -17.70 6.31 9.80
C ARG A 82 -18.17 5.06 10.54
N THR A 83 -19.14 4.35 9.99
CA THR A 83 -19.65 3.09 10.59
C THR A 83 -18.54 2.05 10.73
N LEU A 84 -17.69 1.90 9.71
CA LEU A 84 -16.56 0.98 9.75
C LEU A 84 -15.59 1.34 10.88
N VAL A 85 -15.15 2.60 10.97
CA VAL A 85 -14.20 3.04 12.00
C VAL A 85 -14.80 2.94 13.40
N ASP A 86 -16.05 3.38 13.60
CA ASP A 86 -16.74 3.29 14.89
C ASP A 86 -16.86 1.82 15.33
N ARG A 87 -17.18 0.92 14.39
CA ARG A 87 -17.30 -0.52 14.66
C ARG A 87 -15.96 -1.16 14.97
N ILE A 88 -14.90 -0.84 14.21
CA ILE A 88 -13.54 -1.32 14.48
C ILE A 88 -13.13 -0.89 15.88
N ALA A 89 -13.24 0.41 16.20
CA ALA A 89 -12.87 0.97 17.50
C ALA A 89 -13.60 0.27 18.66
N GLN A 90 -14.92 0.09 18.52
CA GLN A 90 -15.73 -0.63 19.51
C GLN A 90 -15.24 -2.07 19.73
N LEU A 91 -14.95 -2.80 18.66
CA LEU A 91 -14.56 -4.21 18.73
C LEU A 91 -13.12 -4.41 19.22
N SER A 92 -12.20 -3.54 18.82
CA SER A 92 -10.78 -3.63 19.22
C SER A 92 -10.51 -2.99 20.59
N GLY A 93 -11.40 -2.12 21.07
CA GLY A 93 -11.23 -1.38 22.32
C GLY A 93 -10.20 -0.25 22.21
N VAL A 94 -9.93 0.25 21.00
CA VAL A 94 -9.02 1.39 20.78
C VAL A 94 -9.83 2.64 20.43
N ALA A 95 -9.23 3.81 20.58
CA ALA A 95 -9.87 5.06 20.23
C ALA A 95 -9.99 5.21 18.70
N ALA A 96 -11.13 5.70 18.21
CA ALA A 96 -11.39 5.82 16.77
C ALA A 96 -10.37 6.74 16.09
N GLU A 97 -9.95 7.81 16.77
CA GLU A 97 -8.94 8.78 16.34
C GLU A 97 -7.52 8.19 16.19
N SER A 98 -7.27 7.01 16.77
CA SER A 98 -5.99 6.31 16.60
C SER A 98 -5.93 5.50 15.30
N ILE A 99 -7.04 5.36 14.57
CA ILE A 99 -7.14 4.52 13.37
C ILE A 99 -7.04 5.40 12.12
N VAL A 100 -6.12 5.05 11.23
CA VAL A 100 -5.98 5.69 9.90
C VAL A 100 -6.11 4.61 8.84
N ILE A 101 -7.11 4.72 7.96
CA ILE A 101 -7.31 3.78 6.85
C ILE A 101 -6.73 4.35 5.56
N TYR A 102 -5.88 3.56 4.90
CA TYR A 102 -5.32 3.83 3.59
C TYR A 102 -5.93 2.86 2.59
N PHE A 103 -6.71 3.37 1.66
CA PHE A 103 -7.20 2.58 0.54
C PHE A 103 -6.08 2.39 -0.49
N SER A 104 -5.90 1.18 -1.02
CA SER A 104 -5.04 1.00 -2.21
C SER A 104 -5.60 1.72 -3.43
N HIS A 105 -6.89 2.03 -3.39
CA HIS A 105 -7.68 2.68 -4.43
C HIS A 105 -8.00 1.77 -5.63
N THR A 106 -7.97 0.45 -5.45
CA THR A 106 -8.29 -0.52 -6.51
C THR A 106 -9.76 -0.44 -6.93
N HIS A 107 -10.01 -0.30 -8.23
CA HIS A 107 -11.36 -0.39 -8.81
C HIS A 107 -11.82 -1.84 -8.97
N GLY A 108 -10.91 -2.81 -8.88
CA GLY A 108 -11.19 -4.25 -8.97
C GLY A 108 -11.77 -4.85 -7.68
N ALA A 109 -12.01 -4.07 -6.63
CA ALA A 109 -12.67 -4.57 -5.41
C ALA A 109 -14.21 -4.48 -5.49
N GLY A 110 -14.75 -3.69 -6.42
CA GLY A 110 -16.14 -3.24 -6.39
C GLY A 110 -16.37 -2.04 -5.47
N LEU A 111 -17.55 -1.41 -5.57
CA LEU A 111 -17.94 -0.33 -4.67
C LEU A 111 -18.87 -0.86 -3.58
N MET A 112 -18.37 -0.85 -2.35
CA MET A 112 -19.08 -1.32 -1.16
C MET A 112 -19.97 -0.23 -0.56
N GLY A 113 -20.85 0.34 -1.38
CA GLY A 113 -21.79 1.39 -0.98
C GLY A 113 -23.15 0.81 -0.57
N MET A 114 -23.71 1.23 0.57
CA MET A 114 -25.02 0.74 1.02
C MET A 114 -26.16 1.16 0.10
N GLU A 115 -25.97 2.21 -0.71
CA GLU A 115 -26.91 2.62 -1.76
C GLU A 115 -27.10 1.56 -2.86
N ARG A 116 -26.22 0.56 -2.91
CA ARG A 116 -26.22 -0.52 -3.91
C ARG A 116 -26.75 -1.83 -3.37
N LYS A 117 -27.17 -1.90 -2.11
CA LYS A 117 -27.59 -3.14 -1.45
C LYS A 117 -28.74 -3.89 -2.14
N ASP A 118 -29.56 -3.16 -2.90
CA ASP A 118 -30.73 -3.68 -3.60
C ASP A 118 -30.45 -3.93 -5.10
N LEU A 119 -29.22 -3.71 -5.56
CA LEU A 119 -28.74 -4.06 -6.91
C LEU A 119 -28.23 -5.52 -6.93
N PRO A 120 -28.05 -6.13 -8.12
CA PRO A 120 -27.59 -7.53 -8.21
C PRO A 120 -26.27 -7.77 -7.45
N GLY A 121 -26.26 -8.70 -6.49
CA GLY A 121 -25.11 -9.00 -5.63
C GLY A 121 -24.87 -7.98 -4.53
N GLY A 122 -25.67 -6.92 -4.46
CA GLY A 122 -25.57 -5.86 -3.46
C GLY A 122 -25.97 -6.32 -2.07
N GLU A 123 -26.80 -7.35 -1.97
CA GLU A 123 -27.24 -7.94 -0.69
C GLU A 123 -26.08 -8.50 0.14
N MET A 124 -24.93 -8.75 -0.50
CA MET A 124 -23.71 -9.21 0.14
C MET A 124 -22.86 -8.07 0.73
N ILE A 125 -23.11 -6.79 0.35
CA ILE A 125 -22.34 -5.63 0.84
C ILE A 125 -22.49 -5.45 2.37
N PRO A 126 -23.71 -5.42 2.95
CA PRO A 126 -23.85 -5.20 4.39
C PRO A 126 -23.13 -6.26 5.27
N PRO A 127 -23.32 -7.58 5.06
CA PRO A 127 -22.60 -8.57 5.88
C PRO A 127 -21.09 -8.57 5.61
N TYR A 128 -20.65 -8.21 4.39
CA TYR A 128 -19.23 -8.06 4.08
C TYR A 128 -18.58 -6.93 4.88
N LEU A 129 -19.23 -5.76 4.98
CA LEU A 129 -18.70 -4.62 5.73
C LEU A 129 -18.64 -4.88 7.25
N ASP A 130 -19.58 -5.64 7.82
CA ASP A 130 -19.51 -6.04 9.24
C ASP A 130 -18.37 -7.05 9.48
N ASP A 131 -18.22 -8.06 8.62
CA ASP A 131 -17.08 -9.01 8.69
C ASP A 131 -15.74 -8.28 8.51
N LEU A 132 -15.67 -7.29 7.62
CA LEU A 132 -14.49 -6.46 7.43
C LEU A 132 -14.10 -5.73 8.72
N ALA A 133 -15.07 -5.14 9.43
CA ALA A 133 -14.83 -4.46 10.69
C ALA A 133 -14.30 -5.42 11.77
N ILE A 134 -14.89 -6.63 11.87
CA ILE A 134 -14.47 -7.68 12.79
C ILE A 134 -13.02 -8.08 12.50
N LYS A 135 -12.71 -8.39 11.23
CA LYS A 135 -11.36 -8.80 10.81
C LYS A 135 -10.31 -7.73 11.11
N ILE A 136 -10.59 -6.46 10.81
CA ILE A 136 -9.64 -5.37 11.08
C ILE A 136 -9.44 -5.19 12.59
N ALA A 137 -10.52 -5.22 13.39
CA ALA A 137 -10.42 -5.13 14.85
C ALA A 137 -9.56 -6.26 15.44
N ASP A 138 -9.72 -7.48 14.94
CA ASP A 138 -8.89 -8.63 15.32
C ASP A 138 -7.41 -8.41 14.97
N ARG A 139 -7.11 -7.84 13.78
CA ARG A 139 -5.74 -7.51 13.37
C ARG A 139 -5.14 -6.37 14.20
N ILE A 140 -5.92 -5.40 14.63
CA ILE A 140 -5.47 -4.36 15.58
C ILE A 140 -5.05 -5.01 16.90
N ARG A 141 -5.87 -5.90 17.47
CA ARG A 141 -5.49 -6.57 18.73
C ARG A 141 -4.25 -7.45 18.57
N GLN A 142 -4.14 -8.17 17.45
CA GLN A 142 -2.96 -8.98 17.14
C GLN A 142 -1.69 -8.14 16.95
N SER A 143 -1.78 -7.01 16.25
CA SER A 143 -0.61 -6.15 16.01
C SER A 143 -0.09 -5.57 17.33
N ILE A 144 -0.97 -5.15 18.25
CA ILE A 144 -0.58 -4.74 19.62
C ILE A 144 0.16 -5.87 20.34
N GLN A 145 -0.37 -7.08 20.33
CA GLN A 145 0.24 -8.23 21.02
C GLN A 145 1.60 -8.63 20.44
N SER A 146 1.79 -8.43 19.14
CA SER A 146 3.05 -8.73 18.43
C SER A 146 4.06 -7.57 18.46
N SER A 147 3.74 -6.48 19.15
CA SER A 147 4.55 -5.28 19.09
C SER A 147 5.90 -5.45 19.77
N VAL A 148 6.95 -4.99 19.09
CA VAL A 148 8.33 -5.01 19.57
C VAL A 148 9.03 -3.69 19.26
N PRO A 149 10.13 -3.38 19.96
CA PRO A 149 11.00 -2.28 19.54
C PRO A 149 11.49 -2.51 18.11
N ALA A 150 11.30 -1.50 17.27
CA ALA A 150 11.59 -1.57 15.85
C ALA A 150 12.24 -0.27 15.34
N THR A 151 12.91 -0.39 14.21
CA THR A 151 13.47 0.71 13.44
C THR A 151 12.79 0.78 12.09
N ILE A 152 12.38 1.98 11.67
CA ILE A 152 11.91 2.26 10.32
C ILE A 152 13.02 3.00 9.59
N ASN A 153 13.58 2.40 8.54
CA ASN A 153 14.49 3.08 7.62
C ASN A 153 13.69 3.56 6.40
N TYR A 154 14.01 4.75 5.88
CA TYR A 154 13.31 5.36 4.75
C TYR A 154 14.24 5.53 3.55
N GLY A 155 13.67 5.38 2.36
CA GLY A 155 14.39 5.53 1.09
C GLY A 155 13.49 6.07 0.00
N VAL A 156 14.11 6.55 -1.07
CA VAL A 156 13.44 7.09 -2.24
C VAL A 156 14.02 6.43 -3.48
N GLY A 157 13.15 5.98 -4.38
CA GLY A 157 13.45 5.51 -5.72
C GLY A 157 12.57 6.19 -6.76
N SER A 158 12.57 5.68 -7.99
CA SER A 158 11.72 6.15 -9.08
C SER A 158 11.11 4.97 -9.84
N CYS A 159 9.89 5.14 -10.34
CA CYS A 159 9.19 4.20 -11.20
C CYS A 159 8.42 4.96 -12.28
N ALA A 160 8.60 4.57 -13.55
CA ALA A 160 7.93 5.17 -14.70
C ALA A 160 6.57 4.50 -15.04
N LEU A 161 5.92 3.86 -14.07
CA LEU A 161 4.59 3.25 -14.27
C LEU A 161 3.52 4.33 -14.42
N ALA A 162 3.57 5.31 -13.53
CA ALA A 162 2.65 6.43 -13.44
C ALA A 162 2.85 7.40 -14.61
N THR A 163 1.75 7.77 -15.24
CA THR A 163 1.70 8.73 -16.36
C THR A 163 0.47 9.61 -16.23
N ASN A 164 0.54 10.83 -16.75
CA ASN A 164 -0.64 11.69 -16.81
C ASN A 164 -1.72 11.03 -17.67
N ARG A 165 -2.98 11.15 -17.25
CA ARG A 165 -4.14 10.52 -17.90
C ARG A 165 -5.15 11.52 -18.46
N ASP A 166 -4.83 12.80 -18.51
CA ASP A 166 -5.75 13.84 -19.01
C ASP A 166 -5.34 14.20 -20.44
N TYR A 167 -5.73 13.34 -21.39
CA TYR A 167 -5.40 13.52 -22.79
C TYR A 167 -6.40 14.45 -23.49
N TRP A 168 -5.90 15.36 -24.33
CA TRP A 168 -6.74 16.23 -25.15
C TRP A 168 -7.04 15.58 -26.50
N ASP A 169 -8.30 15.21 -26.73
CA ASP A 169 -8.76 14.68 -28.02
C ASP A 169 -8.99 15.84 -29.01
N THR A 170 -8.20 15.86 -30.10
CA THR A 170 -8.30 16.90 -31.13
C THR A 170 -9.38 16.61 -32.18
N GLU A 171 -9.79 15.36 -32.35
CA GLU A 171 -10.85 14.96 -33.27
C GLU A 171 -12.24 15.21 -32.66
N LYS A 172 -12.37 15.00 -31.35
CA LYS A 172 -13.54 15.34 -30.54
C LYS A 172 -13.12 16.27 -29.41
N PRO A 173 -13.06 17.59 -29.66
CA PRO A 173 -12.49 18.57 -28.73
C PRO A 173 -12.96 18.40 -27.29
N GLY A 174 -12.04 17.95 -26.42
CA GLY A 174 -12.28 17.74 -25.01
C GLY A 174 -11.21 16.87 -24.34
N PHE A 175 -11.15 16.93 -23.01
CA PHE A 175 -10.31 16.02 -22.24
C PHE A 175 -10.97 14.64 -22.15
N VAL A 176 -10.17 13.61 -22.40
CA VAL A 176 -10.53 12.21 -22.21
C VAL A 176 -9.56 11.58 -21.21
N CYS A 177 -10.10 10.70 -20.36
CA CYS A 177 -9.30 9.94 -19.41
C CYS A 177 -8.55 8.83 -20.15
N GLY A 178 -7.25 8.99 -20.33
CA GLY A 178 -6.38 8.11 -21.11
C GLY A 178 -4.95 8.65 -21.15
N PHE A 179 -3.99 7.78 -21.47
CA PHE A 179 -2.56 8.15 -21.47
C PHE A 179 -2.29 9.46 -22.25
N ASN A 180 -1.74 10.46 -21.56
CA ASN A 180 -1.31 11.71 -22.13
C ASN A 180 0.23 11.71 -22.28
N PRO A 181 0.75 11.62 -23.52
CA PRO A 181 2.20 11.56 -23.75
C PRO A 181 2.93 12.87 -23.44
N ASP A 182 2.21 14.00 -23.38
CA ASP A 182 2.79 15.33 -23.14
C ASP A 182 2.74 15.74 -21.65
N GLY A 183 2.01 14.99 -20.83
CA GLY A 183 1.86 15.27 -19.41
C GLY A 183 2.94 14.60 -18.55
N THR A 184 3.33 15.27 -17.46
CA THR A 184 4.27 14.73 -16.47
C THR A 184 3.53 13.98 -15.36
N ALA A 185 4.21 13.03 -14.73
CA ALA A 185 3.72 12.35 -13.52
C ALA A 185 4.78 12.39 -12.42
N ASP A 186 4.34 12.30 -11.18
CA ASP A 186 5.24 12.03 -10.05
C ASP A 186 5.69 10.56 -10.13
N ASP A 187 6.97 10.36 -10.41
CA ASP A 187 7.59 9.03 -10.52
C ASP A 187 8.22 8.57 -9.20
N THR A 188 8.09 9.34 -8.13
CA THR A 188 8.71 9.07 -6.83
C THR A 188 8.14 7.81 -6.18
N VAL A 189 9.02 6.87 -5.83
CA VAL A 189 8.68 5.72 -4.98
C VAL A 189 9.29 5.97 -3.60
N ILE A 190 8.46 6.12 -2.57
CA ILE A 190 8.95 6.20 -1.19
C ILE A 190 8.82 4.82 -0.55
N VAL A 191 9.90 4.33 0.04
CA VAL A 191 9.93 3.04 0.73
C VAL A 191 10.25 3.19 2.21
N GLY A 192 9.68 2.29 3.01
CA GLY A 192 10.03 2.09 4.41
C GLY A 192 10.37 0.62 4.67
N ARG A 193 11.40 0.36 5.48
CA ARG A 193 11.69 -0.98 6.01
C ARG A 193 11.57 -0.98 7.52
N VAL A 194 10.60 -1.72 8.05
CA VAL A 194 10.39 -1.89 9.49
C VAL A 194 11.12 -3.15 9.93
N SER A 195 12.14 -3.00 10.78
CA SER A 195 12.95 -4.12 11.29
C SER A 195 12.93 -4.16 12.81
N ASP A 196 12.87 -5.35 13.39
CA ASP A 196 13.05 -5.52 14.84
C ASP A 196 14.51 -5.32 15.26
N ASP A 197 14.77 -5.37 16.58
CA ASP A 197 16.11 -5.22 17.14
C ASP A 197 17.07 -6.38 16.76
N ALA A 198 16.56 -7.50 16.23
CA ALA A 198 17.36 -8.60 15.69
C ALA A 198 17.65 -8.44 14.17
N GLY A 199 17.14 -7.37 13.55
CA GLY A 199 17.29 -7.09 12.12
C GLY A 199 16.32 -7.85 11.22
N LYS A 200 15.33 -8.57 11.79
CA LYS A 200 14.29 -9.22 11.00
C LYS A 200 13.32 -8.17 10.46
N ILE A 201 13.06 -8.21 9.16
CA ILE A 201 12.06 -7.34 8.52
C ILE A 201 10.67 -7.79 8.98
N MET A 202 9.93 -6.88 9.61
CA MET A 202 8.56 -7.09 10.08
C MET A 202 7.52 -6.67 9.03
N ALA A 203 7.84 -5.62 8.27
CA ALA A 203 7.04 -5.13 7.16
C ALA A 203 7.89 -4.23 6.25
N THR A 204 7.44 -4.08 5.01
CA THR A 204 7.85 -3.01 4.11
C THR A 204 6.69 -2.04 3.89
N ILE A 205 7.01 -0.79 3.61
CA ILE A 205 6.05 0.24 3.23
C ILE A 205 6.42 0.69 1.82
N VAL A 206 5.45 0.79 0.93
CA VAL A 206 5.62 1.34 -0.42
C VAL A 206 4.56 2.41 -0.63
N ASN A 207 5.00 3.63 -0.92
CA ASN A 207 4.14 4.73 -1.33
C ASN A 207 4.44 5.11 -2.79
N TYR A 208 3.37 5.26 -3.57
CA TYR A 208 3.48 5.59 -4.99
C TYR A 208 2.20 6.27 -5.50
N ALA A 209 2.35 7.29 -6.34
CA ALA A 209 1.26 8.09 -6.89
C ALA A 209 0.81 7.56 -8.27
N CYS A 210 -0.05 6.54 -8.29
CA CYS A 210 -0.59 6.01 -9.54
C CYS A 210 -1.98 5.43 -9.31
N HIS A 211 -3.02 5.90 -10.00
CA HIS A 211 -4.38 5.37 -9.76
C HIS A 211 -4.45 3.90 -10.18
N PRO A 212 -5.00 2.96 -9.39
CA PRO A 212 -5.08 1.54 -9.77
C PRO A 212 -6.27 1.29 -10.69
N THR A 213 -6.10 1.76 -11.93
CA THR A 213 -7.04 1.65 -13.04
C THR A 213 -6.46 0.82 -14.18
N THR A 214 -5.59 -0.16 -13.88
CA THR A 214 -5.15 -1.09 -14.93
C THR A 214 -6.36 -1.87 -15.43
N LEU A 215 -7.12 -2.44 -14.49
CA LEU A 215 -8.34 -3.20 -14.73
C LEU A 215 -9.55 -2.27 -14.71
N ALA A 216 -10.18 -2.08 -15.86
CA ALA A 216 -11.34 -1.21 -16.02
C ALA A 216 -12.66 -1.95 -16.27
N TRP A 217 -13.49 -1.44 -17.17
CA TRP A 217 -14.89 -1.85 -17.30
C TRP A 217 -15.09 -3.27 -17.83
N ASP A 218 -14.08 -3.85 -18.49
CA ASP A 218 -14.12 -5.24 -18.97
C ASP A 218 -13.71 -6.26 -17.89
N ASN A 219 -13.15 -5.82 -16.76
CA ASN A 219 -12.77 -6.72 -15.68
C ASN A 219 -13.97 -7.13 -14.82
N THR A 220 -14.21 -8.44 -14.72
CA THR A 220 -15.23 -9.05 -13.87
C THR A 220 -14.65 -9.75 -12.63
N GLN A 221 -13.34 -9.71 -12.43
CA GLN A 221 -12.64 -10.45 -11.38
C GLN A 221 -12.26 -9.52 -10.21
N ILE A 222 -12.48 -9.98 -8.97
CA ILE A 222 -12.02 -9.29 -7.76
C ILE A 222 -10.49 -9.22 -7.78
N SER A 223 -9.94 -8.01 -7.63
CA SER A 223 -8.52 -7.76 -7.84
C SER A 223 -8.01 -6.55 -7.04
N PRO A 224 -6.80 -6.63 -6.46
CA PRO A 224 -6.07 -5.47 -5.92
C PRO A 224 -5.39 -4.62 -7.03
N ASP A 225 -5.69 -4.88 -8.31
CA ASP A 225 -5.02 -4.30 -9.48
C ASP A 225 -3.50 -4.55 -9.43
N TYR A 226 -2.67 -3.63 -9.92
CA TYR A 226 -1.21 -3.77 -9.94
C TYR A 226 -0.60 -3.92 -8.54
N ILE A 227 -1.30 -3.50 -7.48
CA ILE A 227 -0.80 -3.58 -6.10
C ILE A 227 -0.59 -5.04 -5.68
N GLY A 228 -1.41 -5.97 -6.18
CA GLY A 228 -1.28 -7.39 -5.86
C GLY A 228 0.06 -7.97 -6.30
N ALA A 229 0.41 -7.83 -7.58
CA ALA A 229 1.68 -8.34 -8.10
C ALA A 229 2.89 -7.56 -7.56
N MET A 230 2.75 -6.25 -7.32
CA MET A 230 3.80 -5.46 -6.64
C MET A 230 4.09 -6.04 -5.26
N ARG A 231 3.03 -6.29 -4.48
CA ARG A 231 3.10 -6.87 -3.15
C ARG A 231 3.76 -8.24 -3.19
N GLU A 232 3.35 -9.13 -4.08
CA GLU A 232 3.97 -10.46 -4.24
C GLU A 232 5.48 -10.38 -4.48
N VAL A 233 5.93 -9.51 -5.39
CA VAL A 233 7.36 -9.31 -5.68
C VAL A 233 8.13 -8.86 -4.44
N VAL A 234 7.62 -7.85 -3.73
CA VAL A 234 8.29 -7.30 -2.55
C VAL A 234 8.31 -8.31 -1.40
N GLU A 235 7.20 -9.00 -1.16
CA GLU A 235 7.06 -9.96 -0.07
C GLU A 235 7.88 -11.22 -0.30
N GLN A 236 7.99 -11.69 -1.56
CA GLN A 236 8.85 -12.81 -1.90
C GLN A 236 10.32 -12.50 -1.60
N ALA A 237 10.79 -11.28 -1.90
CA ALA A 237 12.17 -10.89 -1.67
C ALA A 237 12.48 -10.60 -0.19
N THR A 238 11.53 -10.00 0.54
CA THR A 238 11.76 -9.55 1.92
C THR A 238 11.24 -10.50 3.00
N SER A 239 10.42 -11.49 2.64
CA SER A 239 9.74 -12.40 3.56
C SER A 239 8.89 -11.71 4.63
N ALA A 240 8.40 -10.50 4.34
CA ALA A 240 7.61 -9.68 5.25
C ALA A 240 6.45 -8.99 4.51
N PRO A 241 5.29 -8.77 5.16
CA PRO A 241 4.16 -8.04 4.56
C PRO A 241 4.53 -6.66 4.00
N CYS A 242 4.07 -6.35 2.78
CA CYS A 242 4.19 -5.05 2.14
C CYS A 242 2.91 -4.21 2.29
N PHE A 243 3.03 -3.11 3.01
CA PHE A 243 2.01 -2.10 3.28
C PHE A 243 2.04 -1.03 2.18
N PHE A 244 0.96 -0.92 1.39
CA PHE A 244 0.88 0.06 0.31
C PHE A 244 0.14 1.32 0.76
N ILE A 245 0.67 2.49 0.39
CA ILE A 245 0.06 3.80 0.64
C ILE A 245 -0.11 4.51 -0.70
N GLN A 246 -1.35 4.84 -1.04
CA GLN A 246 -1.62 5.57 -2.27
C GLN A 246 -1.11 7.02 -2.19
N GLY A 247 -0.38 7.46 -3.21
CA GLY A 247 0.03 8.86 -3.40
C GLY A 247 -1.03 9.70 -4.11
N ALA A 248 -0.73 10.98 -4.37
CA ALA A 248 -1.65 11.89 -5.04
C ALA A 248 -1.80 11.52 -6.53
N SER A 249 -2.91 10.85 -6.89
CA SER A 249 -3.11 10.27 -8.23
C SER A 249 -4.45 10.66 -8.88
N GLY A 250 -4.86 11.91 -8.73
CA GLY A 250 -6.15 12.40 -9.28
C GLY A 250 -6.16 12.41 -10.81
N ASP A 251 -5.03 12.73 -11.42
CA ASP A 251 -4.77 12.93 -12.85
C ASP A 251 -3.69 11.96 -13.39
N ILE A 252 -3.26 10.99 -12.58
CA ILE A 252 -2.16 10.07 -12.91
C ILE A 252 -2.64 8.61 -12.84
N GLY A 253 -2.28 7.79 -13.83
CA GLY A 253 -2.57 6.36 -13.87
C GLY A 253 -1.50 5.56 -14.64
N PRO A 254 -1.66 4.24 -14.78
CA PRO A 254 -0.72 3.40 -15.51
C PRO A 254 -0.72 3.78 -16.99
N ARG A 255 0.45 3.82 -17.62
CA ARG A 255 0.56 4.04 -19.08
C ARG A 255 -0.30 3.06 -19.88
N GLU A 256 -0.22 1.79 -19.51
CA GLU A 256 -1.11 0.75 -20.03
C GLU A 256 -2.11 0.42 -18.94
N GLY A 257 -3.27 1.07 -19.02
CA GLY A 257 -4.42 0.84 -18.16
C GLY A 257 -5.71 0.85 -18.96
N PHE A 258 -6.84 0.85 -18.26
CA PHE A 258 -8.17 0.77 -18.85
C PHE A 258 -8.43 -0.48 -19.70
N VAL A 259 -7.87 -1.63 -19.28
CA VAL A 259 -8.04 -2.93 -19.97
C VAL A 259 -8.78 -3.94 -19.09
N GLY A 260 -9.18 -5.09 -19.65
CA GLY A 260 -9.68 -6.24 -18.88
C GLY A 260 -8.63 -7.33 -18.62
N ASP A 261 -7.44 -7.23 -19.22
CA ASP A 261 -6.41 -8.26 -19.14
C ASP A 261 -5.65 -8.21 -17.81
N LEU A 262 -5.84 -9.25 -17.00
CA LEU A 262 -5.20 -9.45 -15.71
C LEU A 262 -3.66 -9.44 -15.81
N ALA A 263 -3.09 -9.95 -16.91
CA ALA A 263 -1.64 -10.00 -17.10
C ALA A 263 -1.00 -8.60 -17.19
N VAL A 264 -1.76 -7.58 -17.63
CA VAL A 264 -1.30 -6.19 -17.68
C VAL A 264 -1.16 -5.63 -16.26
N ALA A 265 -2.14 -5.88 -15.38
CA ALA A 265 -2.07 -5.50 -13.96
C ALA A 265 -0.84 -6.15 -13.30
N ASP A 266 -0.58 -7.41 -13.62
CA ASP A 266 0.56 -8.14 -13.07
C ASP A 266 1.89 -7.53 -13.51
N ARG A 267 2.00 -7.20 -14.79
CA ARG A 267 3.21 -6.60 -15.35
C ARG A 267 3.45 -5.21 -14.77
N ASN A 268 2.42 -4.38 -14.68
CA ASN A 268 2.46 -3.07 -14.02
C ASN A 268 2.91 -3.21 -12.56
N GLY A 269 2.37 -4.20 -11.85
CA GLY A 269 2.72 -4.48 -10.46
C GLY A 269 4.17 -4.90 -10.29
N ARG A 270 4.67 -5.82 -11.13
CA ARG A 270 6.08 -6.22 -11.11
C ARG A 270 7.03 -5.03 -11.36
N GLN A 271 6.69 -4.14 -12.29
CA GLN A 271 7.48 -2.93 -12.56
C GLN A 271 7.66 -2.09 -11.28
N LEU A 272 6.57 -1.79 -10.57
CA LEU A 272 6.63 -1.06 -9.31
C LEU A 272 7.35 -1.86 -8.22
N GLY A 273 7.14 -3.17 -8.16
CA GLY A 273 7.80 -4.06 -7.20
C GLY A 273 9.32 -4.04 -7.33
N TYR A 274 9.86 -4.08 -8.56
CA TYR A 274 11.30 -3.98 -8.79
C TYR A 274 11.86 -2.60 -8.43
N ALA A 275 11.13 -1.52 -8.74
CA ALA A 275 11.54 -0.18 -8.35
C ALA A 275 11.59 -0.02 -6.82
N ALA A 276 10.58 -0.54 -6.11
CA ALA A 276 10.55 -0.55 -4.65
C ALA A 276 11.70 -1.37 -4.06
N LEU A 277 11.97 -2.57 -4.59
CA LEU A 277 13.08 -3.40 -4.13
C LEU A 277 14.44 -2.74 -4.35
N SER A 278 14.64 -2.07 -5.49
CA SER A 278 15.87 -1.30 -5.73
C SER A 278 16.09 -0.23 -4.65
N ALA A 279 15.02 0.45 -4.20
CA ALA A 279 15.12 1.43 -3.13
C ALA A 279 15.31 0.78 -1.74
N ILE A 280 14.66 -0.36 -1.47
CA ILE A 280 14.78 -1.11 -0.22
C ILE A 280 16.20 -1.67 -0.03
N GLU A 281 16.82 -2.19 -1.09
CA GLU A 281 18.21 -2.69 -1.07
C GLU A 281 19.23 -1.57 -0.81
N GLY A 282 18.89 -0.33 -1.19
CA GLY A 282 19.71 0.84 -0.89
C GLY A 282 19.66 1.30 0.57
N LEU A 283 18.76 0.74 1.40
CA LEU A 283 18.61 1.17 2.79
C LEU A 283 19.74 0.65 3.69
N PRO A 284 20.28 1.50 4.58
CA PRO A 284 21.29 1.07 5.56
C PRO A 284 20.69 0.04 6.52
N PRO A 285 21.51 -0.82 7.14
CA PRO A 285 21.02 -1.67 8.23
C PRO A 285 20.37 -0.84 9.34
N ALA A 286 19.43 -1.44 10.08
CA ALA A 286 18.71 -0.77 11.15
C ALA A 286 19.67 -0.25 12.24
N LYS A 287 19.41 0.96 12.75
CA LYS A 287 20.20 1.63 13.80
C LYS A 287 21.67 1.84 13.45
N MET A 288 22.00 1.96 12.17
CA MET A 288 23.37 2.22 11.74
C MET A 288 23.53 3.59 11.08
N ARG A 289 24.73 4.13 11.20
CA ARG A 289 25.28 5.27 10.45
C ARG A 289 26.49 4.81 9.66
N PHE A 290 26.87 5.55 8.63
CA PHE A 290 28.04 5.24 7.81
C PHE A 290 29.19 6.17 8.18
N VAL A 291 30.34 5.61 8.56
CA VAL A 291 31.46 6.35 9.13
C VAL A 291 32.70 6.16 8.29
N TYR A 292 33.43 7.25 8.04
CA TYR A 292 34.68 7.20 7.29
C TYR A 292 35.75 6.46 8.10
N ALA A 293 36.30 5.39 7.51
CA ALA A 293 37.28 4.49 8.11
C ALA A 293 38.74 4.90 7.80
N GLY A 294 38.93 5.87 6.90
CA GLY A 294 40.24 6.36 6.49
C GLY A 294 40.66 5.92 5.08
N PRO A 295 41.79 6.45 4.59
CA PRO A 295 42.30 6.12 3.28
C PRO A 295 43.06 4.80 3.29
N VAL A 296 42.78 3.95 2.31
CA VAL A 296 43.63 2.82 1.93
C VAL A 296 44.50 3.27 0.78
N VAL A 297 45.79 3.47 1.05
CA VAL A 297 46.76 3.94 0.06
C VAL A 297 46.99 2.85 -0.97
N SER A 298 46.71 3.16 -2.24
CA SER A 298 46.91 2.27 -3.38
C SER A 298 47.22 3.09 -4.64
N GLY A 299 47.25 2.48 -5.83
CA GLY A 299 47.40 3.20 -7.11
C GLY A 299 46.35 4.30 -7.33
N ALA A 300 45.15 4.12 -6.77
CA ALA A 300 44.20 5.19 -6.47
C ALA A 300 43.88 5.14 -4.98
N THR A 301 44.06 6.23 -4.24
CA THR A 301 43.75 6.22 -2.79
C THR A 301 42.24 6.02 -2.58
N ILE A 302 41.86 4.94 -1.90
CA ILE A 302 40.45 4.55 -1.69
C ILE A 302 40.01 5.06 -0.32
N GLY A 303 38.95 5.86 -0.29
CA GLY A 303 38.31 6.27 0.96
C GLY A 303 37.36 5.17 1.45
N THR A 304 37.73 4.44 2.50
CA THR A 304 36.90 3.36 3.05
C THR A 304 35.91 3.88 4.08
N TRP A 305 34.78 3.21 4.19
CA TRP A 305 33.70 3.52 5.11
C TRP A 305 33.12 2.21 5.65
N HIS A 306 32.56 2.26 6.85
CA HIS A 306 31.88 1.12 7.46
C HIS A 306 30.65 1.59 8.22
N TYR A 307 29.75 0.65 8.51
CA TYR A 307 28.60 0.93 9.36
C TYR A 307 28.98 0.85 10.84
N GLU A 308 28.47 1.80 11.62
CA GLU A 308 28.55 1.81 13.08
C GLU A 308 27.15 1.97 13.68
N THR A 309 26.92 1.34 14.83
CA THR A 309 25.66 1.46 15.58
C THR A 309 25.49 2.87 16.14
N ILE A 310 24.26 3.39 16.09
CA ILE A 310 23.84 4.66 16.70
C ILE A 310 23.39 4.44 18.15
#